data_AF-A0A317D903-F1
#
_entry.id   AF-A0A317D903-F1
#
_cell.length_a   1.000
_cell.length_b   1.000
_cell.length_c   1.000
_cell.angle_alpha   90.00
_cell.angle_beta   90.00
_cell.angle_gamma   90.00
#
_symmetry.space_group_name_H-M   'P 1'
#
loop_
_entity.id
_entity.type
_entity.pdbx_description
1 polymer ?
#
loop_
_entity_poly.entity_id
_entity_poly.type
_entity_poly.pdbx_seq_one_letter_code
_entity_poly.pdbx_strand_id
1 'polypeptide(L)'
;MGSYEMREITVRLGGVSDEQYADIVNAIWMQMNAIGCGFTVTPDEQAVPVQLDKRWDGYSQVSWEDGGRRGTPQAIAAGVDPVDILDRVDSGE
;
A
#
# COMPACT_ATOMS: atom_id res chain seq x y z
N MET A 1 10.40 -23.83 -21.73
CA MET A 1 10.25 -23.05 -20.50
C MET A 1 10.26 -21.60 -20.94
N GLY A 2 9.09 -20.97 -21.09
CA GLY A 2 9.01 -19.61 -21.59
C GLY A 2 9.57 -18.65 -20.53
N SER A 3 10.51 -17.80 -20.90
CA SER A 3 10.81 -16.60 -20.13
C SER A 3 9.56 -15.73 -20.15
N TYR A 4 8.88 -15.60 -19.01
CA TYR A 4 7.85 -14.59 -18.88
C TYR A 4 8.57 -13.24 -18.82
N GLU A 5 8.57 -12.53 -19.95
CA GLU A 5 9.09 -11.16 -20.00
C GLU A 5 8.33 -10.30 -19.00
N MET A 6 9.07 -9.55 -18.17
CA MET A 6 8.47 -8.61 -17.23
C MET A 6 7.72 -7.52 -18.01
N ARG A 7 6.46 -7.27 -17.64
CA ARG A 7 5.63 -6.20 -18.24
C ARG A 7 5.36 -5.13 -17.21
N GLU A 8 5.53 -3.87 -17.60
CA GLU A 8 5.37 -2.71 -16.73
C GLU A 8 4.24 -1.80 -17.23
N ILE A 9 3.49 -1.23 -16.29
CA ILE A 9 2.48 -0.19 -16.53
C ILE A 9 2.71 0.92 -15.50
N THR A 10 2.74 2.17 -15.96
CA THR A 10 2.85 3.36 -15.09
C THR A 10 1.53 4.13 -15.10
N VAL A 11 1.02 4.46 -13.91
CA VAL A 11 -0.17 5.31 -13.73
C VAL A 11 0.26 6.67 -13.19
N ARG A 12 -0.16 7.76 -13.84
CA ARG A 12 0.11 9.14 -13.41
C ARG A 12 -1.22 9.84 -13.14
N LEU A 13 -1.39 10.36 -11.93
CA LEU A 13 -2.62 11.00 -11.48
C LEU A 13 -2.39 12.50 -11.32
N GLY A 14 -3.35 13.31 -11.76
CA GLY A 14 -3.31 14.77 -11.61
C GLY A 14 -4.49 15.26 -10.79
N GLY A 15 -4.24 16.17 -9.84
CA GLY A 15 -5.29 16.81 -9.04
C GLY A 15 -5.99 15.88 -8.04
N VAL A 16 -5.35 14.78 -7.66
CA VAL A 16 -5.85 13.88 -6.61
C VAL A 16 -5.34 14.33 -5.24
N SER A 17 -6.19 14.21 -4.23
CA SER A 17 -5.79 14.35 -2.82
C SER A 17 -5.04 13.11 -2.33
N ASP A 18 -4.28 13.24 -1.24
CA ASP A 18 -3.54 12.14 -0.62
C ASP A 18 -4.45 10.95 -0.27
N GLU A 19 -5.68 11.21 0.13
CA GLU A 19 -6.67 10.17 0.42
C GLU A 19 -7.12 9.42 -0.84
N GLN A 20 -7.41 10.13 -1.93
CA GLN A 20 -7.75 9.52 -3.21
C GLN A 20 -6.58 8.74 -3.79
N TYR A 21 -5.37 9.27 -3.64
CA TYR A 21 -4.15 8.59 -4.02
C TYR A 21 -4.02 7.26 -3.27
N ALA A 22 -4.19 7.27 -1.95
CA ALA A 22 -4.12 6.08 -1.13
C ALA A 22 -5.19 5.04 -1.47
N ASP A 23 -6.42 5.47 -1.77
CA ASP A 23 -7.47 4.57 -2.25
C ASP A 23 -7.08 3.89 -3.56
N ILE A 24 -6.55 4.65 -4.53
CA ILE A 24 -6.17 4.11 -5.84
C ILE A 24 -5.02 3.10 -5.70
N VAL A 25 -3.99 3.43 -4.92
CA VAL A 25 -2.86 2.53 -4.66
C VAL A 25 -3.33 1.21 -4.04
N ASN A 26 -4.21 1.28 -3.04
CA ASN A 26 -4.75 0.08 -2.38
C ASN A 26 -5.68 -0.72 -3.30
N ALA A 27 -6.49 -0.05 -4.13
CA ALA A 27 -7.34 -0.73 -5.12
C ALA A 27 -6.51 -1.51 -6.16
N ILE A 28 -5.42 -0.92 -6.65
CA ILE A 28 -4.48 -1.61 -7.56
C ILE A 28 -3.90 -2.84 -6.86
N TRP A 29 -3.42 -2.69 -5.63
CA TRP A 29 -2.86 -3.80 -4.87
C TRP A 29 -3.84 -4.96 -4.69
N MET A 30 -5.06 -4.67 -4.24
CA MET A 30 -6.11 -5.67 -4.06
C MET A 30 -6.43 -6.41 -5.35
N GLN A 31 -6.57 -5.68 -6.46
CA GLN A 31 -6.91 -6.28 -7.75
C GLN A 31 -5.79 -7.20 -8.26
N MET A 32 -4.53 -6.80 -8.09
CA MET A 32 -3.37 -7.59 -8.50
C MET A 32 -3.21 -8.85 -7.64
N ASN A 33 -3.50 -8.76 -6.34
CA ASN A 33 -3.52 -9.91 -5.44
C ASN A 33 -4.65 -10.89 -5.81
N ALA A 34 -5.86 -10.38 -6.07
CA ALA A 34 -7.02 -11.19 -6.41
C ALA A 34 -6.85 -12.03 -7.69
N ILE A 35 -6.05 -11.55 -8.65
CA ILE A 35 -5.74 -12.26 -9.90
C ILE A 35 -4.49 -13.17 -9.79
N GLY A 36 -3.86 -13.25 -8.61
CA GLY A 36 -2.71 -14.14 -8.35
C GLY A 36 -1.44 -13.77 -9.12
N CYS A 37 -1.26 -12.50 -9.46
CA CYS A 37 -0.04 -12.04 -10.12
C CYS A 37 1.09 -11.82 -9.10
N GLY A 38 2.33 -12.08 -9.51
CA GLY A 38 3.50 -11.52 -8.82
C GLY A 38 3.67 -10.07 -9.26
N PHE A 39 3.64 -9.12 -8.33
CA PHE A 39 3.71 -7.70 -8.63
C PHE A 39 4.43 -6.92 -7.54
N THR A 40 4.83 -5.69 -7.89
CA THR A 40 5.36 -4.69 -6.97
C THR A 40 4.59 -3.40 -7.24
N VAL A 41 4.07 -2.76 -6.21
CA VAL A 41 3.60 -1.37 -6.29
C VAL A 41 4.64 -0.49 -5.61
N THR A 42 5.14 0.49 -6.34
CA THR A 42 6.08 1.49 -5.83
C THR A 42 5.35 2.83 -5.77
N PRO A 43 4.93 3.28 -4.58
CA PRO A 43 4.41 4.63 -4.42
C PRO A 43 5.47 5.67 -4.81
N ASP A 44 5.03 6.85 -5.24
CA ASP A 44 5.95 7.95 -5.51
C ASP A 44 6.45 8.61 -4.20
N GLU A 45 7.40 9.54 -4.34
CA GLU A 45 8.02 10.24 -3.21
C GLU A 45 7.06 11.16 -2.45
N GLN A 46 5.88 11.46 -3.00
CA GLN A 46 4.85 12.28 -2.35
C GLN A 46 3.83 11.44 -1.60
N ALA A 47 3.89 10.11 -1.73
CA ALA A 47 2.99 9.21 -1.06
C ALA A 47 3.06 9.40 0.46
N VAL A 48 1.89 9.62 1.08
CA VAL A 48 1.78 9.80 2.53
C VAL A 48 1.52 8.43 3.17
N PRO A 49 2.51 7.81 3.85
CA PRO A 49 2.41 6.41 4.23
C PRO A 49 1.30 6.13 5.24
N VAL A 50 1.03 7.07 6.16
CA VAL A 50 -0.07 6.94 7.13
C VAL A 50 -1.45 6.91 6.45
N GLN A 51 -1.61 7.56 5.28
CA GLN A 51 -2.86 7.50 4.53
C GLN A 51 -3.01 6.18 3.79
N LEU A 52 -1.91 5.62 3.25
CA LEU A 52 -1.89 4.29 2.65
C LEU A 52 -2.35 3.23 3.66
N ASP A 53 -1.78 3.28 4.86
CA ASP A 53 -2.09 2.36 5.96
C ASP A 53 -3.56 2.50 6.41
N LYS A 54 -3.99 3.73 6.70
CA LYS A 54 -5.37 4.02 7.12
C LYS A 54 -6.41 3.57 6.10
N ARG A 55 -6.17 3.79 4.81
CA ARG A 55 -7.10 3.35 3.76
C ARG A 55 -7.11 1.83 3.62
N TRP A 56 -5.96 1.17 3.76
CA TRP A 56 -5.90 -0.29 3.76
C TRP A 56 -6.69 -0.92 4.91
N ASP A 57 -6.60 -0.37 6.12
CA ASP A 57 -7.42 -0.83 7.25
C ASP A 57 -8.92 -0.73 6.94
N GLY A 58 -9.33 0.34 6.25
CA GLY A 58 -10.69 0.52 5.77
C GLY A 58 -11.15 -0.55 4.76
N TYR A 59 -10.26 -0.95 3.84
CA TYR A 59 -10.56 -1.97 2.83
C TYR A 59 -10.46 -3.41 3.36
N SER A 60 -9.54 -3.66 4.29
CA SER A 60 -9.20 -5.02 4.74
C SER A 60 -10.08 -5.55 5.87
N GLN A 61 -10.99 -4.73 6.42
CA GLN A 61 -11.88 -5.09 7.54
C GLN A 61 -11.13 -5.85 8.66
N VAL A 62 -9.88 -5.44 8.93
CA VAL A 62 -9.03 -5.99 10.00
C VAL A 62 -8.41 -7.36 9.68
N SER A 63 -7.62 -7.47 8.60
CA SER A 63 -6.64 -8.56 8.49
C SER A 63 -5.28 -8.13 9.04
N TRP A 64 -5.04 -8.46 10.31
CA TRP A 64 -3.73 -8.36 10.95
C TRP A 64 -2.65 -9.22 10.24
N GLU A 65 -3.03 -10.15 9.35
CA GLU A 65 -2.07 -10.96 8.59
C GLU A 65 -1.32 -10.12 7.53
N ASP A 66 -2.00 -9.15 6.90
CA ASP A 66 -1.41 -8.34 5.82
C ASP A 66 -1.10 -6.89 6.22
N GLY A 67 -1.80 -6.33 7.20
CA GLY A 67 -1.57 -4.97 7.73
C GLY A 67 -0.88 -4.92 9.11
N GLY A 68 -0.60 -6.06 9.74
CA GLY A 68 -0.21 -6.11 11.14
C GLY A 68 1.26 -5.77 11.45
N ARG A 69 1.43 -5.00 12.53
CA ARG A 69 2.65 -4.77 13.36
C ARG A 69 3.88 -4.13 12.67
N ARG A 70 3.92 -4.03 11.34
CA ARG A 70 5.03 -3.42 10.57
C ARG A 70 4.57 -2.40 9.51
N GLY A 71 3.28 -2.13 9.42
CA GLY A 71 2.66 -1.33 8.35
C GLY A 71 2.40 -2.15 7.08
N THR A 72 1.51 -1.65 6.23
CA THR A 72 1.22 -2.27 4.92
C THR A 72 2.46 -2.36 4.01
N PRO A 73 2.52 -3.35 3.09
CA PRO A 73 3.59 -3.43 2.08
C PRO A 73 3.79 -2.13 1.30
N GLN A 74 2.71 -1.40 1.05
CA GLN A 74 2.69 -0.10 0.38
C GLN A 74 3.36 0.98 1.23
N ALA A 75 3.04 1.04 2.53
CA ALA A 75 3.66 1.99 3.45
C ALA A 75 5.16 1.69 3.66
N ILE A 76 5.53 0.40 3.73
CA ILE A 76 6.95 -0.02 3.80
C ILE A 76 7.69 0.38 2.51
N ALA A 77 7.10 0.17 1.34
CA ALA A 77 7.69 0.56 0.05
C ALA A 77 7.86 2.09 -0.07
N ALA A 78 6.99 2.88 0.59
CA ALA A 78 7.11 4.33 0.68
C ALA A 78 8.18 4.80 1.70
N GLY A 79 8.87 3.88 2.39
CA GLY A 79 10.06 4.19 3.20
C GLY A 79 9.81 4.49 4.67
N VAL A 80 8.72 4.00 5.26
CA VAL A 80 8.52 4.10 6.72
C VAL A 80 9.34 3.05 7.46
N ASP A 81 10.04 3.47 8.52
CA ASP A 81 10.65 2.54 9.46
C ASP A 81 9.54 1.84 10.27
N PRO A 82 9.44 0.50 10.28
CA PRO A 82 8.39 -0.23 11.00
C PRO A 82 8.31 0.08 12.51
N VAL A 83 9.34 0.72 13.09
CA VAL A 83 9.34 1.16 14.50
C VAL A 83 8.46 2.40 14.74
N ASP A 84 8.38 3.34 13.80
CA ASP A 84 7.57 4.58 13.95
C ASP A 84 6.05 4.33 13.83
N ILE A 85 5.66 3.17 13.29
CA ILE A 85 4.27 2.76 13.13
C ILE A 85 3.72 2.20 14.44
N LEU A 86 4.55 1.50 15.22
CA LEU A 86 4.16 0.87 16.48
C LEU A 86 3.75 1.88 17.57
N ASP A 87 4.40 3.05 17.60
CA ASP A 87 4.15 4.08 18.63
C ASP A 87 2.78 4.78 18.45
N ARG A 88 2.25 4.79 17.22
CA ARG A 88 0.92 5.36 16.92
C ARG A 88 -0.24 4.43 17.24
N VAL A 89 -0.02 3.11 17.27
CA VAL A 89 -1.06 2.12 17.58
C VAL A 89 -1.30 2.02 19.09
N ASP A 90 -0.26 2.21 19.92
CA ASP A 90 -0.38 2.22 21.39
C ASP A 90 -0.90 3.56 21.95
N SER A 91 -0.97 4.61 21.12
CA SER A 91 -1.45 5.95 21.51
C SER A 91 -2.94 6.20 21.20
N GLY A 92 -3.67 5.20 20.74
CA GLY A 92 -5.11 5.28 20.47
C GLY A 92 -5.95 4.86 21.68
N GLU A 93 -6.30 5.83 22.54
CA GLU A 93 -7.54 5.76 23.35
C GLU A 93 -8.79 5.79 22.47
#